data_AF-A0A534PTB2-F1
#
_entry.id   AF-A0A534PTB2-F1
#
_cell.length_a   1.000
_cell.length_b   1.000
_cell.length_c   1.000
_cell.angle_alpha   90.00
_cell.angle_beta   90.00
_cell.angle_gamma   90.00
#
_symmetry.space_group_name_H-M   'P 1'
#
loop_
_entity.id
_entity.type
_entity.pdbx_description
1 polymer ?
#
loop_
_entity_poly.entity_id
_entity_poly.type
_entity_poly.pdbx_seq_one_letter_code
_entity_poly.pdbx_strand_id
1 'polypeptide(L)'
;MRRLGSPRELWSRLRAFMRPGPPPALRVEQTLYGFAQPLAGARILLSDSGLLAEALMPAAVLGAFCALFATVSNDTPGWLGWLGAFYKIFALLAPLPSLVFANHYARLGAMVRWRLGFGACGPREMPMGMLIGRLIRQALIVAVGVIPFALVPRILPGIGPWLSNIVVAAWGIHWVVADAFDDAQVLRPGETVRASVARDHAAPSPWFVRLLDRAAEKLPIIGRPLHKFARLCDRLAMDSRGEIHLMEQNKFISVGFALSTAALMATPILNLFFRPVILAASSHLLGYLEVSEVETPTSALAK
;
A
#
# COMPACT_ATOMS: atom_id res chain seq x y z
N MET A 1 0.68 -9.96 -29.37
CA MET A 1 0.07 -8.94 -28.48
C MET A 1 -1.41 -8.82 -28.83
N ARG A 2 -2.33 -9.39 -28.05
CA ARG A 2 -3.78 -9.20 -28.29
C ARG A 2 -4.12 -7.74 -27.98
N ARG A 3 -4.80 -7.07 -28.91
CA ARG A 3 -5.23 -5.66 -28.78
C ARG A 3 -5.97 -5.48 -27.46
N LEU A 4 -5.64 -4.42 -26.73
CA LEU A 4 -6.55 -3.86 -25.74
C LEU A 4 -7.89 -3.70 -26.45
N GLY A 5 -8.93 -4.37 -25.96
CA GLY A 5 -10.25 -4.40 -26.60
C GLY A 5 -10.82 -2.99 -26.78
N SER A 6 -11.97 -2.90 -27.45
CA SER A 6 -12.66 -1.61 -27.58
C SER A 6 -12.85 -0.93 -26.20
N PRO A 7 -12.91 0.40 -26.09
CA PRO A 7 -13.13 1.09 -24.81
C PRO A 7 -14.35 0.54 -24.04
N ARG A 8 -15.38 0.09 -24.77
CA ARG A 8 -16.58 -0.56 -24.23
C ARG A 8 -16.27 -1.90 -23.56
N GLU A 9 -15.42 -2.73 -24.17
CA GLU A 9 -14.97 -4.00 -23.58
C GLU A 9 -14.11 -3.77 -22.34
N LEU A 10 -13.18 -2.80 -22.39
CA LEU A 10 -12.36 -2.45 -21.23
C LEU A 10 -13.24 -2.01 -20.06
N TRP A 11 -14.23 -1.15 -20.31
CA TRP A 11 -15.19 -0.71 -19.31
C TRP A 11 -16.07 -1.85 -18.78
N SER A 12 -16.49 -2.78 -19.65
CA SER A 12 -17.24 -3.97 -19.24
C SER A 12 -16.43 -4.87 -18.31
N ARG A 13 -15.14 -5.08 -18.63
CA ARG A 13 -14.22 -5.89 -17.82
C ARG A 13 -13.92 -5.23 -16.48
N LEU A 14 -13.66 -3.92 -16.46
CA LEU A 14 -13.53 -3.14 -15.22
C LEU A 14 -14.76 -3.31 -14.34
N ARG A 15 -15.96 -3.16 -14.90
CA ARG A 15 -17.21 -3.38 -14.17
C ARG A 15 -17.36 -4.80 -13.62
N ALA A 16 -16.88 -5.81 -14.34
CA ALA A 16 -16.86 -7.18 -13.86
C ALA A 16 -15.90 -7.34 -12.66
N PHE A 17 -14.69 -6.78 -12.75
CA PHE A 17 -13.66 -6.87 -11.69
C PHE A 17 -13.95 -6.01 -10.46
N MET A 18 -14.92 -5.10 -10.51
CA MET A 18 -15.43 -4.41 -9.32
C MET A 18 -16.27 -5.30 -8.40
N ARG A 19 -16.69 -6.49 -8.87
CA ARG A 19 -17.37 -7.47 -8.03
C ARG A 19 -16.32 -8.32 -7.30
N PRO A 20 -16.47 -8.57 -6.00
CA PRO A 20 -15.56 -9.43 -5.27
C PRO A 20 -15.44 -10.81 -5.95
N GLY A 21 -14.22 -11.28 -6.16
CA GLY A 21 -13.94 -12.48 -6.94
C GLY A 21 -12.44 -12.72 -7.10
N PRO A 22 -12.02 -13.95 -7.46
CA PRO A 22 -10.61 -14.30 -7.57
C PRO A 22 -9.91 -13.55 -8.72
N PRO A 23 -8.57 -13.36 -8.63
CA PRO A 23 -7.81 -12.74 -9.69
C PRO A 23 -7.84 -13.59 -10.98
N PRO A 24 -7.86 -12.95 -12.17
CA PRO A 24 -7.81 -13.67 -13.44
C PRO A 24 -6.41 -14.29 -13.68
N ALA A 25 -6.36 -15.35 -14.48
CA ALA A 25 -5.11 -16.03 -14.83
C ALA A 25 -4.23 -15.24 -15.83
N LEU A 26 -4.84 -14.42 -16.70
CA LEU A 26 -4.12 -13.70 -17.75
C LEU A 26 -3.46 -12.41 -17.23
N ARG A 27 -2.17 -12.21 -17.50
CA ARG A 27 -1.37 -11.06 -17.03
C ARG A 27 -1.98 -9.67 -17.32
N VAL A 28 -2.50 -9.47 -18.53
CA VAL A 28 -3.13 -8.18 -18.90
C VAL A 28 -4.41 -7.95 -18.10
N GLU A 29 -5.16 -9.02 -17.84
CA GLU A 29 -6.37 -8.97 -17.03
C GLU A 29 -6.05 -8.79 -15.55
N GLN A 30 -4.92 -9.31 -15.06
CA GLN A 30 -4.43 -9.08 -13.71
C GLN A 30 -4.15 -7.60 -13.44
N THR A 31 -3.57 -6.88 -14.39
CA THR A 31 -3.38 -5.42 -14.26
C THR A 31 -4.71 -4.69 -14.24
N LEU A 32 -5.66 -5.05 -15.10
CA LEU A 32 -6.99 -4.43 -15.08
C LEU A 32 -7.77 -4.76 -13.81
N TYR A 33 -7.63 -5.99 -13.32
CA TYR A 33 -8.21 -6.46 -12.08
C TYR A 33 -7.64 -5.70 -10.88
N GLY A 34 -6.31 -5.54 -10.80
CA GLY A 34 -5.64 -4.72 -9.80
C GLY A 34 -6.14 -3.27 -9.80
N PHE A 35 -6.27 -2.68 -10.99
CA PHE A 35 -6.78 -1.32 -11.17
C PHE A 35 -8.23 -1.15 -10.70
N ALA A 36 -9.05 -2.21 -10.79
CA ALA A 36 -10.43 -2.16 -10.32
C ALA A 36 -10.57 -2.28 -8.80
N GLN A 37 -9.53 -2.69 -8.07
CA GLN A 37 -9.64 -3.03 -6.65
C GLN A 37 -10.06 -1.85 -5.75
N PRO A 38 -9.58 -0.60 -5.91
CA PRO A 38 -10.07 0.50 -5.08
C PRO A 38 -11.57 0.74 -5.26
N LEU A 39 -12.10 0.58 -6.47
CA LEU A 39 -13.54 0.68 -6.72
C LEU A 39 -14.30 -0.51 -6.10
N ALA A 40 -13.72 -1.71 -6.15
CA ALA A 40 -14.25 -2.88 -5.45
C ALA A 40 -14.28 -2.67 -3.93
N GLY A 41 -13.20 -2.13 -3.35
CA GLY A 41 -13.11 -1.78 -1.92
C GLY A 41 -14.17 -0.77 -1.51
N ALA A 42 -14.36 0.30 -2.30
CA ALA A 42 -15.44 1.26 -2.06
C ALA A 42 -16.82 0.58 -2.11
N ARG A 43 -17.05 -0.31 -3.08
CA ARG A 43 -18.29 -1.07 -3.20
C ARG A 43 -18.50 -2.00 -1.99
N ILE A 44 -17.46 -2.66 -1.50
CA ILE A 44 -17.51 -3.54 -0.32
C ILE A 44 -17.99 -2.72 0.89
N LEU A 45 -17.38 -1.57 1.14
CA LEU A 45 -17.79 -0.68 2.24
C LEU A 45 -19.24 -0.21 2.07
N LEU A 46 -19.61 0.27 0.87
CA LEU A 46 -20.97 0.75 0.62
C LEU A 46 -22.05 -0.35 0.69
N SER A 47 -21.67 -1.62 0.57
CA SER A 47 -22.61 -2.76 0.62
C SER A 47 -22.85 -3.28 2.05
N ASP A 48 -22.05 -2.87 3.03
CA ASP A 48 -22.21 -3.27 4.43
C ASP A 48 -22.09 -2.02 5.32
N SER A 49 -23.23 -1.57 5.87
CA SER A 49 -23.30 -0.35 6.69
C SER A 49 -22.45 -0.44 7.96
N GLY A 50 -22.22 -1.66 8.49
CA GLY A 50 -21.35 -1.87 9.64
C GLY A 50 -19.89 -1.63 9.26
N LEU A 51 -19.44 -2.21 8.15
CA LEU A 51 -18.08 -1.94 7.63
C LEU A 51 -17.90 -0.45 7.30
N LEU A 52 -18.90 0.19 6.68
CA LEU A 52 -18.84 1.61 6.36
C LEU A 52 -18.70 2.47 7.61
N ALA A 53 -19.50 2.22 8.65
CA ALA A 53 -19.42 2.98 9.90
C ALA A 53 -18.04 2.86 10.55
N GLU A 54 -17.51 1.64 10.67
CA GLU A 54 -16.18 1.38 11.23
C GLU A 54 -15.06 2.00 10.39
N ALA A 55 -15.19 1.96 9.06
CA ALA A 55 -14.29 2.59 8.11
C ALA A 55 -14.25 4.11 8.21
N LEU A 56 -15.40 4.74 8.45
CA LEU A 56 -15.53 6.19 8.50
C LEU A 56 -15.08 6.80 9.83
N MET A 57 -15.03 6.02 10.91
CA MET A 57 -14.72 6.53 12.25
C MET A 57 -13.39 7.31 12.30
N PRO A 58 -12.23 6.79 11.83
CA PRO A 58 -10.97 7.54 11.88
C PRO A 58 -11.01 8.84 11.07
N ALA A 59 -11.64 8.80 9.88
CA ALA A 59 -11.77 9.95 9.01
C ALA A 59 -12.69 11.03 9.63
N ALA A 60 -13.77 10.61 10.28
CA ALA A 60 -14.70 11.51 10.97
C ALA A 60 -14.02 12.17 12.19
N VAL A 61 -13.28 11.41 13.00
CA VAL A 61 -12.56 11.96 14.16
C VAL A 61 -11.49 12.95 13.72
N LEU A 62 -10.68 12.60 12.72
CA LEU A 62 -9.67 13.51 12.21
C LEU A 62 -10.29 14.75 11.57
N GLY A 63 -11.33 14.58 10.74
CA GLY A 63 -12.04 15.68 10.10
C GLY A 63 -12.64 16.62 11.13
N ALA A 64 -13.27 16.11 12.18
CA ALA A 64 -13.79 16.91 13.28
C ALA A 64 -12.68 17.69 13.99
N PHE A 65 -11.55 17.05 14.28
CA PHE A 65 -10.40 17.72 14.90
C PHE A 65 -9.85 18.86 14.02
N CYS A 66 -9.62 18.60 12.73
CA CYS A 66 -9.18 19.61 11.78
C CYS A 66 -10.17 20.77 11.66
N ALA A 67 -11.49 20.49 11.66
CA ALA A 67 -12.54 21.49 11.60
C ALA A 67 -12.60 22.37 12.86
N LEU A 68 -12.44 21.77 14.04
CA LEU A 68 -12.37 22.51 15.30
C LEU A 68 -11.14 23.42 15.33
N PHE A 69 -9.97 22.90 14.94
CA PHE A 69 -8.75 23.71 14.89
C PHE A 69 -8.87 24.86 13.88
N ALA A 70 -9.37 24.59 12.67
CA ALA A 70 -9.60 25.61 11.66
C ALA A 70 -10.56 26.70 12.14
N THR A 71 -11.56 26.36 12.96
CA THR A 71 -12.49 27.33 13.54
C THR A 71 -11.82 28.24 14.57
N VAL A 72 -10.87 27.72 15.36
CA VAL A 72 -10.20 28.47 16.44
C VAL A 72 -8.99 29.26 15.96
N SER A 73 -8.27 28.77 14.94
CA SER A 73 -6.97 29.32 14.52
C SER A 73 -7.01 30.07 13.19
N ASN A 74 -8.19 30.30 12.61
CA ASN A 74 -8.30 30.99 11.32
C ASN A 74 -8.34 32.52 11.50
N ASP A 75 -7.20 33.17 11.28
CA ASP A 75 -7.07 34.63 11.28
C ASP A 75 -7.56 35.28 9.98
N THR A 76 -7.86 34.48 8.94
CA THR A 76 -8.33 34.99 7.63
C THR A 76 -9.85 34.94 7.55
N PRO A 77 -10.55 36.08 7.43
CA PRO A 77 -12.00 36.09 7.31
C PRO A 77 -12.48 35.32 6.06
N GLY A 78 -13.51 34.49 6.24
CA GLY A 78 -14.22 33.82 5.13
C GLY A 78 -13.95 32.33 4.96
N TRP A 79 -14.84 31.68 4.22
CA TRP A 79 -14.88 30.22 3.99
C TRP A 79 -13.59 29.65 3.37
N LEU A 80 -12.97 30.39 2.44
CA LEU A 80 -11.71 29.96 1.81
C LEU A 80 -10.53 29.95 2.79
N GLY A 81 -10.48 30.92 3.72
CA GLY A 81 -9.47 30.95 4.79
C GLY A 81 -9.62 29.76 5.73
N TRP A 82 -10.85 29.46 6.13
CA TRP A 82 -11.18 28.31 6.96
C TRP A 82 -10.81 26.99 6.28
N LEU A 83 -11.17 26.79 5.00
CA LEU A 83 -10.79 25.61 4.23
C LEU A 83 -9.26 25.47 4.11
N GLY A 84 -8.57 26.60 3.88
CA GLY A 84 -7.11 26.63 3.86
C GLY A 84 -6.50 26.16 5.18
N ALA A 85 -7.01 26.65 6.32
CA ALA A 85 -6.57 26.22 7.64
C ALA A 85 -6.87 24.74 7.91
N PHE A 86 -8.08 24.27 7.56
CA PHE A 86 -8.49 22.87 7.66
C PHE A 86 -7.51 21.94 6.94
N TYR A 87 -7.26 22.20 5.64
CA TYR A 87 -6.40 21.33 4.84
C TYR A 87 -4.92 21.44 5.23
N LYS A 88 -4.46 22.60 5.73
CA LYS A 88 -3.10 22.74 6.29
C LYS A 88 -2.91 21.83 7.51
N ILE A 89 -3.86 21.82 8.45
CA ILE A 89 -3.79 20.96 9.64
C ILE A 89 -3.97 19.50 9.27
N PHE A 90 -4.88 19.20 8.35
CA PHE A 90 -5.04 17.85 7.82
C PHE A 90 -3.74 17.31 7.22
N ALA A 91 -3.04 18.12 6.41
CA ALA A 91 -1.75 17.75 5.82
C ALA A 91 -0.67 17.58 6.89
N LEU A 92 -0.63 18.46 7.91
CA LEU A 92 0.29 18.37 9.03
C LEU A 92 0.09 17.08 9.84
N LEU A 93 -1.17 16.68 10.04
CA LEU A 93 -1.54 15.51 10.83
C LEU A 93 -1.62 14.22 10.01
N ALA A 94 -1.42 14.26 8.69
CA ALA A 94 -1.59 13.08 7.82
C ALA A 94 -0.86 11.79 8.27
N PRO A 95 0.32 11.84 8.94
CA PRO A 95 0.98 10.64 9.47
C PRO A 95 0.33 10.08 10.74
N LEU A 96 -0.37 10.92 11.52
CA LEU A 96 -0.85 10.58 12.86
C LEU A 96 -1.97 9.51 12.86
N PRO A 97 -2.95 9.53 11.93
CA PRO A 97 -3.99 8.50 11.87
C PRO A 97 -3.45 7.08 11.71
N SER A 98 -2.40 6.91 10.92
CA SER A 98 -1.76 5.60 10.72
C SER A 98 -1.15 5.04 12.00
N LEU A 99 -0.78 5.90 12.95
CA LEU A 99 -0.24 5.49 14.24
C LEU A 99 -1.36 5.30 15.28
N VAL A 100 -2.25 6.30 15.41
CA VAL A 100 -3.31 6.31 16.44
C VAL A 100 -4.37 5.26 16.16
N PHE A 101 -4.75 5.10 14.89
CA PHE A 101 -5.80 4.17 14.47
C PHE A 101 -5.25 2.88 13.87
N ALA A 102 -3.95 2.58 14.01
CA ALA A 102 -3.35 1.37 13.43
C ALA A 102 -4.09 0.08 13.82
N ASN A 103 -4.33 -0.11 15.12
CA ASN A 103 -5.06 -1.29 15.62
C ASN A 103 -6.54 -1.27 15.24
N HIS A 104 -7.12 -0.09 15.02
CA HIS A 104 -8.47 0.03 14.46
C HIS A 104 -8.52 -0.47 13.01
N TYR A 105 -7.56 -0.04 12.18
CA TYR A 105 -7.44 -0.54 10.81
C TYR A 105 -7.15 -2.04 10.76
N ALA A 106 -6.32 -2.57 11.67
CA ALA A 106 -6.08 -4.01 11.77
C ALA A 106 -7.37 -4.80 12.08
N ARG A 107 -8.23 -4.27 12.97
CA ARG A 107 -9.56 -4.85 13.26
C ARG A 107 -10.50 -4.75 12.07
N LEU A 108 -10.51 -3.61 11.39
CA LEU A 108 -11.33 -3.40 10.19
C LEU A 108 -10.90 -4.35 9.05
N GLY A 109 -9.60 -4.54 8.83
CA GLY A 109 -9.07 -5.49 7.83
C GLY A 109 -9.52 -6.93 8.12
N ALA A 110 -9.41 -7.39 9.37
CA ALA A 110 -9.91 -8.69 9.79
C ALA A 110 -11.44 -8.80 9.62
N MET A 111 -12.19 -7.74 9.94
CA MET A 111 -13.64 -7.70 9.76
C MET A 111 -14.04 -7.79 8.29
N VAL A 112 -13.34 -7.07 7.39
CA VAL A 112 -13.55 -7.17 5.94
C VAL A 112 -13.30 -8.60 5.48
N ARG A 113 -12.20 -9.23 5.90
CA ARG A 113 -11.89 -10.62 5.51
C ARG A 113 -12.94 -11.62 5.96
N TRP A 114 -13.42 -11.47 7.19
CA TRP A 114 -14.50 -12.29 7.74
C TRP A 114 -15.80 -12.13 6.94
N ARG A 115 -16.21 -10.88 6.66
CA ARG A 115 -17.44 -10.57 5.91
C ARG A 115 -17.39 -11.05 4.45
N LEU A 116 -16.21 -11.13 3.86
CA LEU A 116 -15.99 -11.67 2.52
C LEU A 116 -15.90 -13.20 2.48
N GLY A 117 -15.91 -13.87 3.64
CA GLY A 117 -15.94 -15.33 3.72
C GLY A 117 -14.59 -16.02 3.50
N PHE A 118 -13.46 -15.33 3.72
CA PHE A 118 -12.12 -15.92 3.57
C PHE A 118 -11.70 -16.86 4.72
N GLY A 119 -12.64 -17.21 5.61
CA GLY A 119 -12.39 -18.09 6.75
C GLY A 119 -11.94 -17.34 8.01
N ALA A 120 -11.54 -18.10 9.02
CA ALA A 120 -11.15 -17.56 10.32
C ALA A 120 -9.83 -16.78 10.21
N CYS A 121 -9.82 -15.55 10.70
CA CYS A 121 -8.62 -14.72 10.86
C CYS A 121 -8.77 -13.77 12.06
N GLY A 122 -7.64 -13.35 12.64
CA GLY A 122 -7.61 -12.39 13.74
C GLY A 122 -7.04 -11.03 13.31
N PRO A 123 -7.32 -9.95 14.05
CA PRO A 123 -6.69 -8.66 13.80
C PRO A 123 -5.21 -8.69 14.18
N ARG A 124 -4.35 -8.10 13.35
CA ARG A 124 -2.91 -7.99 13.62
C ARG A 124 -2.62 -6.75 14.48
N GLU A 125 -3.12 -6.76 15.71
CA GLU A 125 -2.94 -5.63 16.64
C GLU A 125 -1.52 -5.59 17.20
N MET A 126 -0.85 -4.44 17.08
CA MET A 126 0.52 -4.26 17.50
C MET A 126 0.62 -3.33 18.72
N PRO A 127 1.60 -3.58 19.62
CA PRO A 127 1.90 -2.63 20.69
C PRO A 127 2.49 -1.33 20.11
N MET A 128 2.22 -0.21 20.77
CA MET A 128 2.59 1.13 20.28
C MET A 128 4.08 1.27 19.95
N GLY A 129 4.97 0.70 20.77
CA GLY A 129 6.42 0.74 20.50
C GLY A 129 6.81 0.05 19.18
N MET A 130 6.10 -1.02 18.80
CA MET A 130 6.31 -1.71 17.52
C MET A 130 5.81 -0.84 16.37
N LEU A 131 4.60 -0.26 16.50
CA LEU A 131 4.03 0.64 15.50
C LEU A 131 4.93 1.84 15.21
N ILE A 132 5.44 2.50 16.27
CA ILE A 132 6.38 3.63 16.14
C ILE A 132 7.66 3.17 15.44
N GLY A 133 8.22 2.01 15.84
CA GLY A 133 9.43 1.47 15.22
C GLY A 133 9.25 1.18 13.73
N ARG A 134 8.11 0.60 13.33
CA ARG A 134 7.76 0.34 11.93
C ARG A 134 7.60 1.65 11.15
N LEU A 135 6.83 2.60 11.69
CA LEU A 135 6.60 3.91 11.07
C LEU A 135 7.93 4.64 10.79
N ILE A 136 8.85 4.65 11.76
CA ILE A 136 10.17 5.28 11.60
C ILE A 136 10.98 4.56 10.50
N ARG A 137 11.05 3.23 10.53
CA ARG A 137 11.80 2.47 9.53
C ARG A 137 11.23 2.65 8.13
N GLN A 138 9.90 2.65 7.98
CA GLN A 138 9.20 2.88 6.73
C GLN A 138 9.44 4.30 6.19
N ALA A 139 9.33 5.33 7.05
CA ALA A 139 9.65 6.70 6.66
C ALA A 139 11.12 6.85 6.22
N LEU A 140 12.04 6.21 6.95
CA LEU A 140 13.47 6.22 6.62
C LEU A 140 13.75 5.51 5.30
N ILE A 141 13.19 4.32 5.02
CA ILE A 141 13.46 3.64 3.74
C ILE A 141 12.86 4.42 2.57
N VAL A 142 11.67 5.00 2.72
CA VAL A 142 11.06 5.84 1.69
C VAL A 142 11.98 7.02 1.35
N ALA A 143 12.52 7.70 2.36
CA ALA A 143 13.39 8.87 2.18
C ALA A 143 14.83 8.52 1.74
N VAL A 144 15.44 7.49 2.33
CA VAL A 144 16.82 7.07 2.06
C VAL A 144 16.92 6.35 0.72
N GLY A 145 15.92 5.54 0.37
CA GLY A 145 15.91 4.76 -0.86
C GLY A 145 15.96 5.60 -2.14
N VAL A 146 15.53 6.87 -2.08
CA VAL A 146 15.58 7.78 -3.24
C VAL A 146 16.92 8.51 -3.41
N ILE A 147 17.81 8.47 -2.42
CA ILE A 147 19.08 9.22 -2.44
C ILE A 147 19.91 8.94 -3.71
N PRO A 148 20.08 7.69 -4.18
CA PRO A 148 20.84 7.44 -5.41
C PRO A 148 20.24 8.14 -6.63
N PHE A 149 18.92 8.31 -6.68
CA PHE A 149 18.24 8.94 -7.81
C PHE A 149 18.34 10.47 -7.77
N ALA A 150 18.58 11.07 -6.61
CA ALA A 150 18.89 12.49 -6.49
C ALA A 150 20.26 12.85 -7.12
N LEU A 151 21.14 11.86 -7.33
CA LEU A 151 22.44 12.04 -7.98
C LEU A 151 22.36 11.94 -9.52
N VAL A 152 21.33 11.31 -10.07
CA VAL A 152 21.14 11.11 -11.52
C VAL A 152 21.13 12.43 -12.32
N PRO A 153 20.43 13.51 -11.87
CA PRO A 153 20.47 14.80 -12.55
C PRO A 153 21.87 15.41 -12.71
N ARG A 154 22.78 15.11 -11.77
CA ARG A 154 24.17 15.62 -11.82
C ARG A 154 25.03 14.86 -12.82
N ILE A 155 24.69 13.61 -13.12
CA ILE A 155 25.45 12.74 -14.04
C ILE A 155 24.98 12.92 -15.49
N LEU A 156 23.67 13.10 -15.70
CA LEU A 156 23.06 13.23 -17.02
C LEU A 156 22.35 14.58 -17.15
N PRO A 157 23.07 15.66 -17.53
CA PRO A 157 22.44 16.96 -17.74
C PRO A 157 21.39 16.90 -18.87
N GLY A 158 20.23 17.50 -18.65
CA GLY A 158 19.09 17.49 -19.59
C GLY A 158 18.02 16.44 -19.25
N ILE A 159 18.35 15.15 -19.38
CA ILE A 159 17.38 14.05 -19.17
C ILE A 159 17.28 13.65 -17.69
N GLY A 160 18.34 13.87 -16.91
CA GLY A 160 18.44 13.40 -15.53
C GLY A 160 17.34 13.91 -14.59
N PRO A 161 16.91 15.19 -14.63
CA PRO A 161 15.78 15.67 -13.82
C PRO A 161 14.47 14.93 -14.11
N TRP A 162 14.14 14.71 -15.38
CA TRP A 162 12.92 14.01 -15.78
C TRP A 162 12.95 12.54 -15.34
N LEU A 163 14.08 11.86 -15.55
CA LEU A 163 14.27 10.48 -15.12
C LEU A 163 14.19 10.34 -13.59
N SER A 164 14.82 11.26 -12.86
CA SER A 164 14.79 11.29 -11.39
C SER A 164 13.35 11.43 -10.88
N ASN A 165 12.56 12.36 -11.44
CA ASN A 165 11.17 12.56 -11.07
C ASN A 165 10.31 11.30 -11.31
N ILE A 166 10.50 10.63 -12.45
CA ILE A 166 9.77 9.38 -12.75
C ILE A 166 10.12 8.29 -11.74
N VAL A 167 11.40 8.13 -11.43
CA VAL A 167 11.83 7.10 -10.47
C VAL A 167 11.33 7.39 -9.07
N VAL A 168 11.39 8.66 -8.62
CA VAL A 168 10.84 9.08 -7.32
C VAL A 168 9.33 8.85 -7.27
N ALA A 169 8.59 9.17 -8.34
CA ALA A 169 7.17 8.91 -8.42
C ALA A 169 6.85 7.40 -8.35
N ALA A 170 7.56 6.59 -9.14
CA ALA A 170 7.41 5.13 -9.13
C ALA A 170 7.77 4.53 -7.75
N TRP A 171 8.79 5.07 -7.09
CA TRP A 171 9.18 4.70 -5.74
C TRP A 171 8.08 5.03 -4.71
N GLY A 172 7.53 6.24 -4.75
CA GLY A 172 6.43 6.63 -3.88
C GLY A 172 5.21 5.71 -4.07
N ILE A 173 4.83 5.45 -5.33
CA ILE A 173 3.72 4.54 -5.66
C ILE A 173 3.98 3.11 -5.16
N HIS A 174 5.23 2.61 -5.27
CA HIS A 174 5.60 1.30 -4.74
C HIS A 174 5.33 1.20 -3.24
N TRP A 175 5.73 2.22 -2.47
CA TRP A 175 5.53 2.23 -1.02
C TRP A 175 4.08 2.42 -0.59
N VAL A 176 3.27 3.13 -1.39
CA VAL A 176 1.82 3.22 -1.16
C VAL A 176 1.16 1.84 -1.23
N VAL A 177 1.56 1.00 -2.19
CA VAL A 177 1.04 -0.38 -2.26
C VAL A 177 1.54 -1.24 -1.11
N ALA A 178 2.82 -1.09 -0.72
CA ALA A 178 3.36 -1.80 0.44
C ALA A 178 2.62 -1.43 1.73
N ASP A 179 2.32 -0.14 1.95
CA ASP A 179 1.52 0.36 3.08
C ASP A 179 0.12 -0.25 3.08
N ALA A 180 -0.55 -0.24 1.91
CA ALA A 180 -1.87 -0.82 1.74
C ALA A 180 -1.92 -2.32 2.02
N PHE A 181 -0.87 -3.06 1.66
CA PHE A 181 -0.77 -4.49 1.91
C PHE A 181 -0.51 -4.76 3.38
N ASP A 182 0.36 -3.98 4.03
CA ASP A 182 0.61 -4.09 5.47
C ASP A 182 -0.67 -3.86 6.28
N ASP A 183 -1.42 -2.80 5.95
CA ASP A 183 -2.69 -2.45 6.60
C ASP A 183 -3.73 -3.60 6.50
N ALA A 184 -3.67 -4.41 5.44
CA ALA A 184 -4.59 -5.53 5.19
C ALA A 184 -4.09 -6.91 5.68
N GLN A 185 -2.93 -6.95 6.34
CA GLN A 185 -2.43 -8.17 6.98
C GLN A 185 -3.33 -8.57 8.15
N VAL A 186 -3.62 -9.86 8.24
CA VAL A 186 -4.38 -10.46 9.33
C VAL A 186 -3.57 -11.59 9.96
N LEU A 187 -3.92 -11.94 11.19
CA LEU A 187 -3.40 -13.14 11.84
C LEU A 187 -4.12 -14.37 11.29
N ARG A 188 -3.33 -15.39 10.92
CA ARG A 188 -3.86 -16.72 10.61
C ARG A 188 -4.42 -17.39 11.89
N PRO A 189 -5.30 -18.39 11.79
CA PRO A 189 -5.80 -19.12 12.95
C PRO A 189 -4.66 -19.64 13.84
N GLY A 190 -4.65 -19.25 15.12
CA GLY A 190 -3.63 -19.64 16.09
C GLY A 190 -2.27 -18.90 15.95
N GLU A 191 -2.14 -17.99 15.00
CA GLU A 191 -0.91 -17.21 14.80
C GLU A 191 -0.83 -16.06 15.81
N THR A 192 0.35 -15.87 16.40
CA THR A 192 0.63 -14.71 17.25
C THR A 192 1.19 -13.56 16.41
N VAL A 193 1.04 -12.32 16.87
CA VAL A 193 1.63 -11.12 16.21
C VAL A 193 3.13 -11.29 15.99
N ARG A 194 3.85 -11.87 16.97
CA ARG A 194 5.30 -12.12 16.86
C ARG A 194 5.61 -13.12 15.75
N ALA A 195 4.81 -14.19 15.61
CA ALA A 195 4.99 -15.17 14.55
C ALA A 195 4.70 -14.56 13.17
N SER A 196 3.65 -13.74 13.05
CA SER A 196 3.33 -13.00 11.82
C SER A 196 4.47 -12.06 11.41
N VAL A 197 5.02 -11.26 12.34
CA VAL A 197 6.16 -10.38 12.06
C VAL A 197 7.41 -11.19 11.65
N ALA A 198 7.68 -12.31 12.33
CA ALA A 198 8.82 -13.16 11.99
C ALA A 198 8.69 -13.77 10.59
N ARG A 199 7.47 -14.13 10.16
CA ARG A 199 7.19 -14.59 8.80
C ARG A 199 7.52 -13.51 7.78
N ASP A 200 7.12 -12.28 8.02
CA ASP A 200 7.40 -11.17 7.09
C ASP A 200 8.90 -10.91 7.01
N HIS A 201 9.63 -10.98 8.14
CA HIS A 201 11.09 -10.83 8.17
C HIS A 201 11.83 -11.96 7.43
N ALA A 202 11.28 -13.17 7.46
CA ALA A 202 11.82 -14.34 6.78
C ALA A 202 11.62 -14.32 5.26
N ALA A 203 10.80 -13.41 4.72
CA ALA A 203 10.63 -13.25 3.28
C ALA A 203 11.95 -12.80 2.60
N PRO A 204 12.15 -13.11 1.31
CA PRO A 204 13.36 -12.74 0.59
C PRO A 204 13.64 -11.23 0.62
N SER A 205 14.91 -10.84 0.58
CA SER A 205 15.32 -9.43 0.50
C SER A 205 14.63 -8.72 -0.68
N PRO A 206 14.16 -7.47 -0.54
CA PRO A 206 13.43 -6.74 -1.58
C PRO A 206 14.18 -6.65 -2.92
N TRP A 207 13.42 -6.55 -4.03
CA TRP A 207 13.99 -6.44 -5.38
C TRP A 207 15.06 -5.34 -5.53
N PHE A 208 14.87 -4.18 -4.88
CA PHE A 208 15.80 -3.07 -4.98
C PHE A 208 17.10 -3.34 -4.21
N VAL A 209 17.05 -4.05 -3.08
CA VAL A 209 18.24 -4.51 -2.35
C VAL A 209 19.03 -5.46 -3.25
N ARG A 210 18.34 -6.47 -3.82
CA ARG A 210 18.97 -7.45 -4.73
C ARG A 210 19.56 -6.76 -5.97
N LEU A 211 18.94 -5.70 -6.47
CA LEU A 211 19.46 -4.91 -7.59
C LEU A 211 20.71 -4.12 -7.20
N LEU A 212 20.70 -3.47 -6.03
CA LEU A 212 21.85 -2.72 -5.50
C LEU A 212 23.05 -3.64 -5.25
N ASP A 213 22.83 -4.83 -4.69
CA ASP A 213 23.90 -5.82 -4.46
C ASP A 213 24.49 -6.32 -5.79
N ARG A 214 23.65 -6.68 -6.77
CA ARG A 214 24.14 -7.05 -8.12
C ARG A 214 24.89 -5.92 -8.82
N ALA A 215 24.49 -4.67 -8.59
CA ALA A 215 25.20 -3.52 -9.15
C ALA A 215 26.55 -3.32 -8.44
N ALA A 216 26.60 -3.52 -7.12
CA ALA A 216 27.81 -3.40 -6.32
C ALA A 216 28.89 -4.41 -6.73
N GLU A 217 28.50 -5.64 -7.05
CA GLU A 217 29.41 -6.68 -7.57
C GLU A 217 30.10 -6.27 -8.89
N LYS A 218 29.44 -5.44 -9.69
CA LYS A 218 29.95 -5.01 -11.01
C LYS A 218 30.80 -3.74 -10.96
N LEU A 219 30.90 -3.07 -9.81
CA LEU A 219 31.49 -1.74 -9.68
C LEU A 219 32.72 -1.78 -8.76
N PRO A 220 33.96 -1.80 -9.30
CA PRO A 220 35.17 -2.03 -8.49
C PRO A 220 35.46 -0.92 -7.47
N ILE A 221 35.12 0.34 -7.79
CA ILE A 221 35.43 1.50 -6.94
C ILE A 221 34.31 1.78 -5.93
N ILE A 222 33.05 1.67 -6.35
CA ILE A 222 31.88 2.03 -5.53
C ILE A 222 31.09 0.82 -5.00
N GLY A 223 31.56 -0.41 -5.24
CA GLY A 223 30.88 -1.62 -4.78
C GLY A 223 30.76 -1.72 -3.26
N ARG A 224 31.82 -1.43 -2.51
CA ARG A 224 31.79 -1.44 -1.03
C ARG A 224 30.78 -0.46 -0.42
N PRO A 225 30.78 0.84 -0.78
CA PRO A 225 29.75 1.75 -0.27
C PRO A 225 28.35 1.35 -0.74
N LEU A 226 28.20 0.84 -1.96
CA LEU A 226 26.90 0.39 -2.47
C LEU A 226 26.35 -0.84 -1.71
N HIS A 227 27.19 -1.81 -1.33
CA HIS A 227 26.78 -2.91 -0.44
C HIS A 227 26.43 -2.44 0.98
N LYS A 228 27.10 -1.41 1.51
CA LYS A 228 26.70 -0.83 2.81
C LYS A 228 25.35 -0.17 2.70
N PHE A 229 25.09 0.54 1.61
CA PHE A 229 23.81 1.16 1.31
C PHE A 229 22.71 0.11 1.10
N ALA A 230 22.96 -0.96 0.36
CA ALA A 230 22.04 -2.08 0.18
C ALA A 230 21.66 -2.70 1.53
N ARG A 231 22.64 -2.97 2.41
CA ARG A 231 22.40 -3.47 3.77
C ARG A 231 21.67 -2.49 4.69
N LEU A 232 21.82 -1.18 4.47
CA LEU A 232 21.02 -0.19 5.19
C LEU A 232 19.57 -0.26 4.71
N CYS A 233 19.36 -0.27 3.39
CA CYS A 233 18.03 -0.37 2.79
C CYS A 233 17.32 -1.65 3.22
N ASP A 234 18.04 -2.77 3.26
CA ASP A 234 17.53 -4.07 3.70
C ASP A 234 17.09 -4.08 5.16
N ARG A 235 17.87 -3.44 6.05
CA ARG A 235 17.51 -3.28 7.47
C ARG A 235 16.29 -2.39 7.66
N LEU A 236 16.17 -1.31 6.89
CA LEU A 236 15.03 -0.40 6.97
C LEU A 236 13.76 -1.00 6.36
N ALA A 237 13.90 -1.83 5.32
CA ALA A 237 12.78 -2.50 4.66
C ALA A 237 12.34 -3.81 5.34
N MET A 238 12.98 -4.21 6.45
CA MET A 238 12.79 -5.52 7.09
C MET A 238 11.31 -5.80 7.43
N ASP A 239 10.58 -4.80 7.92
CA ASP A 239 9.17 -4.95 8.30
C ASP A 239 8.19 -4.93 7.12
N SER A 240 8.68 -4.66 5.91
CA SER A 240 7.89 -4.59 4.68
C SER A 240 8.27 -5.71 3.70
N ARG A 241 9.14 -6.65 4.12
CA ARG A 241 9.63 -7.73 3.26
C ARG A 241 8.52 -8.67 2.81
N GLY A 242 7.59 -9.01 3.70
CA GLY A 242 6.44 -9.85 3.38
C GLY A 242 5.57 -9.22 2.30
N GLU A 243 5.23 -7.94 2.46
CA GLU A 243 4.40 -7.17 1.54
C GLU A 243 5.08 -7.01 0.19
N ILE A 244 6.37 -6.66 0.18
CA ILE A 244 7.14 -6.54 -1.06
C ILE A 244 7.21 -7.91 -1.76
N HIS A 245 7.40 -9.01 -1.02
CA HIS A 245 7.41 -10.34 -1.61
C HIS A 245 6.07 -10.69 -2.28
N LEU A 246 4.95 -10.41 -1.62
CA LEU A 246 3.60 -10.59 -2.18
C LEU A 246 3.40 -9.76 -3.46
N MET A 247 3.88 -8.51 -3.46
CA MET A 247 3.86 -7.66 -4.65
C MET A 247 4.72 -8.22 -5.77
N GLU A 248 5.88 -8.81 -5.46
CA GLU A 248 6.77 -9.43 -6.43
C GLU A 248 6.22 -10.73 -7.01
N GLN A 249 5.45 -11.49 -6.25
CA GLN A 249 4.73 -12.68 -6.77
C GLN A 249 3.56 -12.26 -7.67
N ASN A 250 2.94 -11.11 -7.39
CA ASN A 250 1.71 -10.64 -8.04
C ASN A 250 1.90 -9.34 -8.85
N LYS A 251 3.03 -9.20 -9.53
CA LYS A 251 3.50 -7.94 -10.17
C LYS A 251 2.44 -7.21 -10.98
N PHE A 252 1.71 -7.93 -11.84
CA PHE A 252 0.73 -7.31 -12.73
C PHE A 252 -0.45 -6.74 -11.97
N ILE A 253 -0.92 -7.45 -10.93
CA ILE A 253 -1.99 -6.98 -10.04
C ILE A 253 -1.50 -5.75 -9.26
N SER A 254 -0.32 -5.84 -8.66
CA SER A 254 0.26 -4.73 -7.88
C SER A 254 0.47 -3.48 -8.71
N VAL A 255 0.89 -3.60 -9.98
CA VAL A 255 1.00 -2.46 -10.91
C VAL A 255 -0.37 -1.84 -11.20
N GLY A 256 -1.39 -2.66 -11.47
CA GLY A 256 -2.75 -2.18 -11.69
C GLY A 256 -3.28 -1.41 -10.48
N PHE A 257 -3.13 -2.02 -9.30
CA PHE A 257 -3.53 -1.46 -8.02
C PHE A 257 -2.81 -0.15 -7.73
N ALA A 258 -1.48 -0.13 -7.87
CA ALA A 258 -0.65 1.07 -7.77
C ALA A 258 -1.18 2.24 -8.62
N LEU A 259 -1.50 1.99 -9.89
CA LEU A 259 -1.98 3.03 -10.81
C LEU A 259 -3.33 3.61 -10.37
N SER A 260 -4.28 2.76 -9.98
CA SER A 260 -5.59 3.21 -9.50
C SER A 260 -5.48 3.94 -8.16
N THR A 261 -4.62 3.47 -7.27
CA THR A 261 -4.40 4.06 -5.96
C THR A 261 -3.73 5.43 -6.08
N ALA A 262 -2.73 5.57 -6.96
CA ALA A 262 -2.11 6.85 -7.27
C ALA A 262 -3.11 7.86 -7.87
N ALA A 263 -3.96 7.40 -8.80
CA ALA A 263 -5.02 8.23 -9.37
C ALA A 263 -6.01 8.69 -8.30
N LEU A 264 -6.38 7.83 -7.35
CA LEU A 264 -7.27 8.16 -6.24
C LEU A 264 -6.64 9.18 -5.29
N MET A 265 -5.36 9.04 -4.94
CA MET A 265 -4.62 9.99 -4.10
C MET A 265 -4.49 11.38 -4.74
N ALA A 266 -4.45 11.45 -6.07
CA ALA A 266 -4.41 12.73 -6.78
C ALA A 266 -5.73 13.52 -6.68
N THR A 267 -6.79 12.96 -6.10
CA THR A 267 -8.10 13.60 -5.90
C THR A 267 -8.25 14.12 -4.46
N PRO A 268 -8.21 15.44 -4.22
CA PRO A 268 -8.15 16.02 -2.87
C PRO A 268 -9.30 15.60 -1.93
N ILE A 269 -10.54 15.58 -2.42
CA ILE A 269 -11.73 15.23 -1.61
C ILE A 269 -11.72 13.74 -1.22
N LEU A 270 -11.19 12.88 -2.08
CA LEU A 270 -11.18 11.43 -1.84
C LEU A 270 -10.07 11.02 -0.87
N ASN A 271 -9.12 11.92 -0.55
CA ASN A 271 -8.00 11.62 0.34
C ASN A 271 -8.43 11.28 1.78
N LEU A 272 -9.56 11.82 2.26
CA LEU A 272 -10.12 11.48 3.58
C LEU A 272 -10.64 10.03 3.65
N PHE A 273 -11.23 9.55 2.56
CA PHE A 273 -11.82 8.21 2.46
C PHE A 273 -10.88 7.19 1.80
N PHE A 274 -9.73 7.65 1.36
CA PHE A 274 -8.74 6.86 0.64
C PHE A 274 -8.30 5.66 1.46
N ARG A 275 -7.86 5.87 2.72
CA ARG A 275 -7.34 4.78 3.56
C ARG A 275 -8.35 3.65 3.76
N PRO A 276 -9.60 3.90 4.19
CA PRO A 276 -10.56 2.81 4.37
C PRO A 276 -10.89 2.07 3.06
N VAL A 277 -11.02 2.79 1.95
CA VAL A 277 -11.28 2.19 0.63
C VAL A 277 -10.12 1.28 0.21
N ILE A 278 -8.88 1.76 0.38
CA ILE A 278 -7.68 1.02 0.05
C ILE A 278 -7.49 -0.18 0.97
N LEU A 279 -7.75 -0.06 2.26
CA LEU A 279 -7.73 -1.17 3.22
C LEU A 279 -8.73 -2.26 2.82
N ALA A 280 -9.97 -1.90 2.49
CA ALA A 280 -10.97 -2.87 2.06
C ALA A 280 -10.57 -3.55 0.74
N ALA A 281 -10.01 -2.78 -0.20
CA ALA A 281 -9.51 -3.28 -1.46
C ALA A 281 -8.32 -4.24 -1.29
N SER A 282 -7.33 -3.89 -0.46
CA SER A 282 -6.17 -4.74 -0.19
C SER A 282 -6.54 -5.96 0.65
N SER A 283 -7.50 -5.85 1.58
CA SER A 283 -8.02 -6.99 2.35
C SER A 283 -8.72 -8.00 1.45
N HIS A 284 -9.53 -7.51 0.50
CA HIS A 284 -10.13 -8.36 -0.54
C HIS A 284 -9.06 -9.02 -1.41
N LEU A 285 -8.07 -8.25 -1.86
CA LEU A 285 -7.03 -8.75 -2.73
C LEU A 285 -6.16 -9.81 -2.06
N LEU A 286 -5.64 -9.52 -0.87
CA LEU A 286 -4.79 -10.44 -0.11
C LEU A 286 -5.54 -11.72 0.28
N GLY A 287 -6.83 -11.61 0.63
CA GLY A 287 -7.66 -12.79 0.91
C GLY A 287 -7.65 -13.81 -0.23
N TYR A 288 -7.81 -13.36 -1.48
CA TYR A 288 -7.75 -14.28 -2.63
C TYR A 288 -6.35 -14.76 -2.96
N LEU A 289 -5.33 -13.93 -2.77
CA LEU A 289 -3.93 -14.32 -3.00
C LEU A 289 -3.49 -15.42 -2.03
N GLU A 290 -3.87 -15.31 -0.76
CA GLU A 290 -3.54 -16.32 0.26
C GLU A 290 -4.33 -17.62 0.08
N VAL A 291 -5.61 -17.57 -0.31
CA VAL A 291 -6.40 -18.79 -0.61
C VAL A 291 -5.79 -19.55 -1.80
N SER A 292 -5.34 -18.84 -2.83
CA SER A 292 -4.70 -19.45 -4.00
C SER A 292 -3.38 -20.15 -3.66
N GLU A 293 -2.62 -19.62 -2.69
CA GLU A 293 -1.40 -20.27 -2.19
C GLU A 293 -1.69 -21.59 -1.46
N VAL A 294 -2.81 -21.69 -0.74
CA VAL A 294 -3.21 -22.89 0.01
C VAL A 294 -3.77 -24.00 -0.89
N GLU A 295 -4.34 -23.67 -2.05
CA GLU A 295 -4.81 -24.67 -3.04
C GLU A 295 -3.67 -25.22 -3.93
N THR A 296 -2.56 -24.50 -4.04
CA THR A 296 -1.40 -24.89 -4.87
C THR A 296 -0.40 -25.92 -4.26
N PRO A 297 -0.32 -26.25 -2.94
CA PRO A 297 0.74 -27.12 -2.42
C PRO A 297 0.55 -28.62 -2.68
N THR A 298 -0.63 -29.09 -3.10
CA THR A 298 -0.93 -30.54 -3.21
C THR A 298 -1.11 -31.05 -4.64
N SER A 299 -1.41 -30.19 -5.62
CA SER A 299 -1.61 -30.65 -7.01
C SER A 299 -0.32 -30.87 -7.80
N ALA A 300 0.82 -30.36 -7.31
CA ALA A 300 2.14 -30.53 -7.92
C ALA A 300 2.86 -31.83 -7.52
N LEU A 301 2.33 -32.58 -6.54
CA LEU A 301 2.85 -33.89 -6.12
C LEU A 301 1.99 -35.06 -6.65
N ALA A 302 0.99 -34.78 -7.49
CA ALA A 302 0.09 -35.77 -8.08
C ALA A 302 0.18 -35.83 -9.62
N LYS A 303 1.38 -35.60 -10.18
CA LYS A 303 1.71 -35.93 -11.56
C LYS A 303 3.07 -36.60 -11.66
#